data_AF-A0A6A6EVX4-F1
#
_entry.id   AF-A0A6A6EVX4-F1
#
_cell.length_a   1.000
_cell.length_b   1.000
_cell.length_c   1.000
_cell.angle_alpha   90.00
_cell.angle_beta   90.00
_cell.angle_gamma   90.00
#
_symmetry.space_group_name_H-M   'P 1'
#
loop_
_entity.id
_entity.type
_entity.pdbx_description
1 polymer ?
#
loop_
_entity_poly.entity_id
_entity_poly.type
_entity_poly.pdbx_seq_one_letter_code
_entity_poly.pdbx_strand_id
1 'polypeptide(L)'
;MGSKTPYDHRRGPNAESSTRAAIAAVNPPKPAAASGLHGALEGEDEDGEDEDDDKIGADLKSGGQPNKKGKKKKRKSNKKKKKKALGGQQTTPPRGALANLFHDQRYPEGEIVEYVTDNDNLRRTTAEELRHLSVVNNMDDEFLNDYRKAAEVHRQVRQYVQTIAKPGISMSQLAQEIEDGVRALTNHQGLETGDALKAGMGFPTGLCLNNVAAHWTPNPGAKEVILQYDDLLKVDFGVHVSGRIVDSAFTVAFNPAYDKLLAAVKAATNTGLKEAGIDSRMDHISEAIQEVMESYEVELNRKIIPVKAIRNITGHNILRYQIHGDKQVPFVKTRTTQRMEEGDVFAIETFGSTGKAYLRDDVGVYGYGRNEHASAAGLHHASAKSLLKTIDKNFGTLVFSRRYLERIGVKNYHLGIRSLVSNGIVESYRPLVDVPGSYVAQFEHTVLLRPNCKEVISRGDDY
;
A
#
# COMPACT_ATOMS: atom_id res chain seq x y z
N MET A 1 -4.79 0.70 -5.32
CA MET A 1 -5.98 -0.05 -4.77
C MET A 1 -7.31 0.59 -5.20
N GLY A 2 -7.73 0.39 -6.46
CA GLY A 2 -8.94 0.97 -7.08
C GLY A 2 -10.14 1.34 -6.18
N SER A 3 -10.36 2.64 -5.96
CA SER A 3 -11.53 3.16 -5.22
C SER A 3 -12.79 3.14 -6.08
N LYS A 4 -13.92 2.64 -5.57
CA LYS A 4 -15.22 2.74 -6.27
C LYS A 4 -15.66 4.18 -6.32
N THR A 5 -16.07 4.66 -7.50
CA THR A 5 -16.68 5.99 -7.62
C THR A 5 -17.89 6.09 -6.66
N PRO A 6 -17.93 7.07 -5.75
CA PRO A 6 -19.06 7.26 -4.85
C PRO A 6 -20.36 7.48 -5.65
N TYR A 7 -21.50 7.07 -5.10
CA TYR A 7 -22.79 7.11 -5.82
C TYR A 7 -23.15 8.51 -6.34
N ASP A 8 -22.82 9.56 -5.61
CA ASP A 8 -23.11 10.94 -6.00
C ASP A 8 -22.26 11.42 -7.19
N HIS A 9 -21.09 10.82 -7.38
CA HIS A 9 -20.19 11.09 -8.50
C HIS A 9 -20.48 10.22 -9.74
N ARG A 10 -21.42 9.26 -9.67
CA ARG A 10 -21.82 8.40 -10.81
C ARG A 10 -22.83 9.06 -11.75
N ARG A 11 -23.33 10.25 -11.44
CA ARG A 11 -24.36 10.92 -12.24
C ARG A 11 -23.74 11.63 -13.44
N GLY A 12 -24.25 11.32 -14.63
CA GLY A 12 -23.90 12.00 -15.88
C GLY A 12 -24.25 13.50 -15.88
N PRO A 13 -24.09 14.20 -17.01
CA PRO A 13 -24.00 15.66 -17.10
C PRO A 13 -25.20 16.51 -16.60
N ASN A 14 -26.26 15.94 -16.03
CA ASN A 14 -27.49 16.67 -15.68
C ASN A 14 -27.93 16.49 -14.22
N ALA A 15 -27.02 16.59 -13.24
CA ALA A 15 -27.42 16.71 -11.84
C ALA A 15 -26.55 17.72 -11.08
N GLU A 16 -27.20 18.64 -10.36
CA GLU A 16 -26.57 19.63 -9.50
C GLU A 16 -25.89 18.98 -8.29
N SER A 17 -24.68 19.44 -7.98
CA SER A 17 -23.83 18.95 -6.89
C SER A 17 -24.32 19.49 -5.54
N SER A 18 -24.67 18.60 -4.60
CA SER A 18 -25.02 18.98 -3.22
C SER A 18 -23.80 19.27 -2.35
N THR A 19 -23.91 20.39 -1.62
CA THR A 19 -23.23 20.83 -0.38
C THR A 19 -21.89 20.21 0.05
N ARG A 20 -20.90 21.12 0.14
CA ARG A 20 -19.55 21.01 0.71
C ARG A 20 -19.54 20.33 2.10
N ALA A 21 -19.14 19.07 2.17
CA ALA A 21 -18.77 18.44 3.43
C ALA A 21 -17.46 19.08 3.97
N ALA A 22 -17.32 19.16 5.29
CA ALA A 22 -16.10 19.65 5.92
C ALA A 22 -14.94 18.71 5.58
N ILE A 23 -13.86 19.27 5.04
CA ILE A 23 -12.67 18.55 4.59
C ILE A 23 -11.95 17.97 5.80
N ALA A 24 -11.67 16.66 5.78
CA ALA A 24 -10.90 16.01 6.84
C ALA A 24 -9.46 16.55 6.86
N ALA A 25 -8.85 16.66 8.04
CA ALA A 25 -7.49 17.16 8.18
C ALA A 25 -6.52 16.34 7.28
N VAL A 26 -5.67 17.05 6.53
CA VAL A 26 -4.67 16.53 5.56
C VAL A 26 -3.74 15.47 6.18
N ASN A 27 -3.69 15.42 7.51
CA ASN A 27 -2.88 14.48 8.26
C ASN A 27 -3.53 14.20 9.62
N PRO A 28 -4.51 13.28 9.72
CA PRO A 28 -5.18 13.03 10.98
C PRO A 28 -4.18 12.46 12.02
N PRO A 29 -4.34 12.78 13.31
CA PRO A 29 -3.50 12.22 14.36
C PRO A 29 -3.57 10.68 14.33
N LYS A 30 -2.52 10.00 14.86
CA LYS A 30 -2.51 8.53 14.97
C LYS A 30 -3.83 8.08 15.64
N PRO A 31 -4.58 7.12 15.06
CA PRO A 31 -5.82 6.65 15.67
C PRO A 31 -5.52 6.04 17.04
N ALA A 32 -6.47 6.13 17.98
CA ALA A 32 -6.28 5.70 19.38
C ALA A 32 -5.80 4.25 19.52
N ALA A 33 -6.20 3.37 18.59
CA ALA A 33 -5.72 1.98 18.50
C ALA A 33 -4.20 1.87 18.25
N ALA A 34 -3.61 2.83 17.54
CA ALA A 34 -2.16 2.94 17.30
C ALA A 34 -1.43 3.75 18.40
N SER A 35 -2.15 4.55 19.19
CA SER A 35 -1.60 5.38 20.28
C SER A 35 -1.41 4.61 21.60
N GLY A 36 -2.23 3.60 21.86
CA GLY A 36 -2.29 2.87 23.14
C GLY A 36 -1.15 1.89 23.44
N LEU A 37 -0.07 1.90 22.65
CA LEU A 37 1.04 0.92 22.79
C LEU A 37 2.31 1.50 23.41
N HIS A 38 2.31 2.77 23.83
CA HIS A 38 3.50 3.42 24.38
C HIS A 38 3.52 3.64 25.90
N GLY A 39 2.52 3.15 26.64
CA GLY A 39 2.48 3.34 28.11
C GLY A 39 1.58 2.34 28.81
N ALA A 40 2.08 1.11 29.01
CA ALA A 40 1.59 0.16 30.02
C ALA A 40 2.56 -1.03 30.10
N LEU A 41 3.80 -0.76 30.53
CA LEU A 41 4.72 -1.77 31.06
C LEU A 41 5.48 -1.14 32.23
N GLU A 42 4.75 -0.77 33.27
CA GLU A 42 5.30 -0.59 34.62
C GLU A 42 4.31 -1.22 35.60
N GLY A 43 4.79 -2.28 36.27
CA GLY A 43 4.38 -2.75 37.59
C GLY A 43 2.93 -3.14 37.81
N GLU A 44 2.67 -4.44 37.92
CA GLU A 44 1.89 -5.03 39.01
C GLU A 44 2.18 -6.53 39.02
N ASP A 45 3.15 -6.90 39.87
CA ASP A 45 3.37 -8.28 40.31
C ASP A 45 2.22 -8.63 41.27
N GLU A 46 1.43 -9.65 40.95
CA GLU A 46 0.57 -10.31 41.93
C GLU A 46 1.07 -11.73 42.19
N ASP A 47 1.18 -11.99 43.49
CA ASP A 47 1.72 -13.16 44.14
C ASP A 47 1.00 -14.46 43.78
N GLY A 48 1.77 -15.55 43.77
CA GLY A 48 1.29 -16.91 43.66
C GLY A 48 2.36 -17.86 44.17
N GLU A 49 2.45 -17.96 45.49
CA GLU A 49 3.15 -19.04 46.20
C GLU A 49 2.58 -20.40 45.78
N ASP A 50 3.46 -21.36 45.52
CA ASP A 50 3.35 -22.71 46.08
C ASP A 50 4.72 -23.38 45.97
N GLU A 51 5.29 -23.63 47.15
CA GLU A 51 6.40 -24.53 47.43
C GLU A 51 5.97 -25.97 47.10
N ASP A 52 6.86 -26.79 46.51
CA ASP A 52 7.45 -27.86 47.31
C ASP A 52 8.68 -28.50 46.67
N ASP A 53 9.59 -28.83 47.59
CA ASP A 53 10.90 -29.47 47.52
C ASP A 53 10.92 -30.76 46.67
N ASP A 54 12.04 -31.05 45.99
CA ASP A 54 12.99 -31.96 46.62
C ASP A 54 14.39 -32.00 45.99
N LYS A 55 15.32 -32.26 46.89
CA LYS A 55 16.75 -31.97 46.89
C LYS A 55 17.64 -33.01 46.17
N ILE A 56 18.94 -32.65 46.22
CA ILE A 56 20.17 -33.47 46.31
C ILE A 56 20.98 -33.43 45.00
N GLY A 57 22.21 -32.92 44.93
CA GLY A 57 23.12 -32.39 45.95
C GLY A 57 24.55 -32.31 45.40
N ALA A 58 25.33 -31.39 45.99
CA ALA A 58 26.78 -31.48 46.30
C ALA A 58 27.79 -31.76 45.16
N ASP A 59 28.96 -31.13 45.05
CA ASP A 59 29.62 -30.04 45.76
C ASP A 59 30.98 -29.73 45.08
N LEU A 60 31.46 -28.49 45.27
CA LEU A 60 32.86 -28.10 45.54
C LEU A 60 34.02 -28.28 44.52
N LYS A 61 34.42 -27.11 44.00
CA LYS A 61 35.71 -26.39 44.19
C LYS A 61 37.02 -26.77 43.47
N SER A 62 37.60 -25.67 42.94
CA SER A 62 39.02 -25.26 42.92
C SER A 62 39.95 -26.05 41.99
N GLY A 63 40.94 -25.47 41.29
CA GLY A 63 41.58 -24.16 41.26
C GLY A 63 42.98 -24.37 40.66
N GLY A 64 43.58 -23.36 40.01
CA GLY A 64 45.03 -23.34 39.76
C GLY A 64 45.51 -23.32 38.29
N GLN A 65 45.97 -22.14 37.87
CA GLN A 65 47.04 -21.93 36.87
C GLN A 65 48.41 -22.41 37.42
N PRO A 66 49.51 -22.64 36.64
CA PRO A 66 50.09 -21.65 35.70
C PRO A 66 50.94 -22.11 34.48
N ASN A 67 51.06 -21.17 33.51
CA ASN A 67 52.15 -20.82 32.56
C ASN A 67 53.15 -21.86 31.97
N LYS A 68 53.35 -21.79 30.63
CA LYS A 68 54.68 -21.60 29.97
C LYS A 68 54.62 -21.22 28.48
N LYS A 69 55.68 -20.50 28.06
CA LYS A 69 55.90 -19.68 26.85
C LYS A 69 56.18 -20.46 25.54
N GLY A 70 55.90 -19.82 24.40
CA GLY A 70 56.53 -20.11 23.09
C GLY A 70 56.31 -19.01 22.04
N LYS A 71 57.38 -18.28 21.66
CA LYS A 71 57.41 -17.20 20.63
C LYS A 71 57.38 -17.77 19.20
N LYS A 72 56.74 -17.08 18.23
CA LYS A 72 57.30 -16.82 16.87
C LYS A 72 56.58 -15.73 16.05
N LYS A 73 57.39 -14.72 15.67
CA LYS A 73 57.44 -13.90 14.44
C LYS A 73 56.24 -13.02 13.99
N LYS A 74 56.45 -11.71 14.15
CA LYS A 74 55.82 -10.59 13.42
C LYS A 74 56.07 -10.70 11.90
N ARG A 75 55.00 -10.60 11.09
CA ARG A 75 55.04 -10.05 9.71
C ARG A 75 54.18 -8.79 9.68
N LYS A 76 54.79 -7.66 9.34
CA LYS A 76 54.10 -6.39 9.04
C LYS A 76 53.29 -6.58 7.75
N SER A 77 51.97 -6.43 7.80
CA SER A 77 51.15 -6.21 6.60
C SER A 77 50.61 -4.78 6.63
N ASN A 78 50.86 -4.07 5.53
CA ASN A 78 50.45 -2.70 5.29
C ASN A 78 48.99 -2.42 5.65
N LYS A 79 48.76 -1.38 6.47
CA LYS A 79 47.48 -0.68 6.56
C LYS A 79 47.16 -0.07 5.20
N LYS A 80 46.48 -0.81 4.33
CA LYS A 80 45.63 -0.19 3.31
C LYS A 80 44.37 0.28 4.04
N LYS A 81 44.20 1.60 4.18
CA LYS A 81 42.91 2.20 4.52
C LYS A 81 41.88 1.61 3.56
N LYS A 82 41.01 0.71 4.05
CA LYS A 82 39.80 0.32 3.33
C LYS A 82 39.00 1.61 3.17
N LYS A 83 38.88 2.08 1.92
CA LYS A 83 37.75 2.94 1.56
C LYS A 83 36.50 2.19 2.04
N LYS A 84 35.73 2.84 2.92
CA LYS A 84 34.44 2.35 3.41
C LYS A 84 33.55 2.22 2.18
N ALA A 85 33.28 0.99 1.74
CA ALA A 85 32.25 0.76 0.73
C ALA A 85 30.92 1.12 1.38
N LEU A 86 30.15 2.01 0.73
CA LEU A 86 28.79 2.33 1.12
C LEU A 86 27.89 1.11 0.82
N GLY A 87 27.03 0.74 1.78
CA GLY A 87 25.84 -0.12 1.61
C GLY A 87 26.09 -1.62 1.38
N GLY A 88 25.53 -2.48 2.24
CA GLY A 88 25.38 -3.90 1.91
C GLY A 88 24.45 -4.07 0.69
N GLN A 89 24.65 -5.10 -0.13
CA GLN A 89 23.70 -5.44 -1.19
C GLN A 89 22.49 -6.16 -0.58
N GLN A 90 21.30 -5.90 -1.13
CA GLN A 90 20.09 -6.66 -0.81
C GLN A 90 20.23 -8.14 -1.26
N THR A 91 19.54 -9.07 -0.60
CA THR A 91 19.50 -10.49 -1.00
C THR A 91 18.52 -10.74 -2.15
N THR A 92 18.60 -11.90 -2.79
CA THR A 92 17.58 -12.37 -3.75
C THR A 92 17.07 -13.74 -3.31
N PRO A 93 15.80 -13.87 -2.84
CA PRO A 93 14.78 -12.82 -2.73
C PRO A 93 15.14 -11.73 -1.70
N PRO A 94 14.57 -10.52 -1.79
CA PRO A 94 14.86 -9.41 -0.88
C PRO A 94 14.31 -9.74 0.52
N ARG A 95 15.22 -9.89 1.49
CA ARG A 95 14.91 -10.28 2.88
C ARG A 95 15.73 -9.52 3.93
N GLY A 96 16.70 -8.72 3.52
CA GLY A 96 17.43 -7.82 4.41
C GLY A 96 16.58 -6.60 4.76
N ALA A 97 16.42 -6.33 6.06
CA ALA A 97 15.77 -5.12 6.53
C ALA A 97 16.41 -3.86 5.94
N LEU A 98 15.58 -2.94 5.45
CA LEU A 98 16.05 -1.75 4.74
C LEU A 98 16.91 -0.83 5.63
N ALA A 99 16.61 -0.76 6.93
CA ALA A 99 17.40 -0.03 7.92
C ALA A 99 18.86 -0.54 8.05
N ASN A 100 19.13 -1.80 7.67
CA ASN A 100 20.49 -2.34 7.65
C ASN A 100 21.27 -1.93 6.39
N LEU A 101 20.57 -1.53 5.33
CA LEU A 101 21.17 -1.04 4.07
C LEU A 101 21.41 0.47 4.14
N PHE A 102 20.51 1.20 4.80
CA PHE A 102 20.55 2.66 5.01
C PHE A 102 20.79 2.98 6.49
N HIS A 103 22.06 2.99 6.91
CA HIS A 103 22.45 3.12 8.34
C HIS A 103 22.09 4.48 8.98
N ASP A 104 21.96 5.53 8.18
CA ASP A 104 21.49 6.85 8.61
C ASP A 104 19.96 6.96 8.58
N GLN A 105 19.28 5.88 8.20
CA GLN A 105 17.83 5.80 7.98
C GLN A 105 17.31 6.88 7.05
N ARG A 106 18.14 7.39 6.11
CA ARG A 106 17.71 8.31 5.06
C ARG A 106 17.46 7.51 3.79
N TYR A 107 16.20 7.42 3.42
CA TYR A 107 15.78 6.65 2.24
C TYR A 107 15.74 7.52 0.98
N PRO A 108 15.91 6.92 -0.22
CA PRO A 108 15.98 7.68 -1.48
C PRO A 108 14.70 8.47 -1.74
N GLU A 109 14.86 9.68 -2.28
CA GLU A 109 13.75 10.50 -2.78
C GLU A 109 13.08 9.81 -3.97
N GLY A 110 11.80 10.11 -4.19
CA GLY A 110 11.13 9.80 -5.45
C GLY A 110 11.57 10.73 -6.57
N GLU A 111 10.82 10.70 -7.68
CA GLU A 111 11.00 11.69 -8.75
C GLU A 111 10.45 13.05 -8.28
N ILE A 112 11.34 14.04 -8.18
CA ILE A 112 10.99 15.41 -7.84
C ILE A 112 10.64 16.19 -9.11
N VAL A 113 9.44 16.75 -9.13
CA VAL A 113 8.95 17.65 -10.18
C VAL A 113 8.67 19.00 -9.54
N GLU A 114 9.41 20.02 -9.95
CA GLU A 114 9.16 21.40 -9.51
C GLU A 114 7.81 21.88 -10.05
N TYR A 115 7.05 22.63 -9.25
CA TYR A 115 5.86 23.30 -9.78
C TYR A 115 6.27 24.36 -10.78
N VAL A 116 5.49 24.52 -11.84
CA VAL A 116 5.67 25.63 -12.78
C VAL A 116 5.39 26.93 -12.01
N THR A 117 6.44 27.68 -11.67
CA THR A 117 6.32 29.00 -11.07
C THR A 117 5.92 30.00 -12.16
N ASP A 118 4.63 30.05 -12.50
CA ASP A 118 4.11 31.24 -13.15
C ASP A 118 4.05 32.35 -12.09
N ASN A 119 4.79 33.41 -12.37
CA ASN A 119 5.32 34.38 -11.42
C ASN A 119 4.26 35.37 -10.86
N ASP A 120 3.03 34.94 -10.57
CA ASP A 120 1.89 35.87 -10.43
C ASP A 120 0.99 35.74 -9.18
N ASN A 121 1.28 34.89 -8.19
CA ASN A 121 0.46 34.83 -6.96
C ASN A 121 1.23 35.13 -5.66
N LEU A 122 1.96 36.25 -5.64
CA LEU A 122 2.44 36.87 -4.40
C LEU A 122 1.33 37.65 -3.69
N ARG A 123 0.35 36.93 -3.12
CA ARG A 123 -0.52 37.39 -2.02
C ARG A 123 -1.30 36.20 -1.46
N ARG A 124 -0.65 35.42 -0.59
CA ARG A 124 -1.34 34.42 0.22
C ARG A 124 -2.27 35.16 1.19
N THR A 125 -3.54 34.77 1.24
CA THR A 125 -4.45 35.22 2.30
C THR A 125 -4.14 34.48 3.60
N THR A 126 -4.52 35.03 4.75
CA THR A 126 -4.15 34.48 6.08
C THR A 126 -4.57 33.01 6.29
N ALA A 127 -5.67 32.55 5.68
CA ALA A 127 -6.10 31.15 5.77
C ALA A 127 -5.28 30.18 4.89
N GLU A 128 -4.72 30.66 3.78
CA GLU A 128 -3.78 29.88 2.96
C GLU A 128 -2.41 29.83 3.61
N GLU A 129 -1.98 30.92 4.23
CA GLU A 129 -0.74 30.98 5.00
C GLU A 129 -0.77 30.07 6.23
N LEU A 130 -1.88 30.06 6.99
CA LEU A 130 -2.06 29.12 8.10
C LEU A 130 -2.07 27.66 7.63
N ARG A 131 -2.69 27.36 6.48
CA ARG A 131 -2.65 26.02 5.88
C ARG A 131 -1.23 25.65 5.47
N HIS A 132 -0.53 26.55 4.79
CA HIS A 132 0.86 26.35 4.39
C HIS A 132 1.78 26.08 5.59
N LEU A 133 1.69 26.90 6.65
CA LEU A 133 2.44 26.68 7.88
C LEU A 133 2.09 25.33 8.52
N SER A 134 0.81 24.95 8.53
CA SER A 134 0.39 23.63 9.05
C SER A 134 0.94 22.47 8.22
N VAL A 135 0.99 22.60 6.89
CA VAL A 135 1.53 21.57 6.01
C VAL A 135 3.05 21.47 6.15
N VAL A 136 3.75 22.60 6.16
CA VAL A 136 5.20 22.65 6.40
C VAL A 136 5.56 22.00 7.74
N ASN A 137 4.76 22.23 8.78
CA ASN A 137 4.97 21.59 10.08
C ASN A 137 4.62 20.09 10.09
N ASN A 138 3.64 19.65 9.30
CA ASN A 138 3.15 18.27 9.27
C ASN A 138 3.87 17.36 8.26
N MET A 139 4.55 17.94 7.26
CA MET A 139 5.43 17.27 6.30
C MET A 139 6.88 17.44 6.72
N ASP A 140 7.16 17.11 7.97
CA ASP A 140 8.49 17.15 8.56
C ASP A 140 9.41 16.04 7.99
N ASP A 141 10.64 16.00 8.48
CA ASP A 141 11.61 14.99 8.08
C ASP A 141 11.11 13.56 8.38
N GLU A 142 10.35 13.35 9.45
CA GLU A 142 9.76 12.04 9.78
C GLU A 142 8.73 11.61 8.73
N PHE A 143 7.81 12.52 8.35
CA PHE A 143 6.83 12.29 7.29
C PHE A 143 7.48 11.86 5.98
N LEU A 144 8.48 12.61 5.51
CA LEU A 144 9.18 12.29 4.26
C LEU A 144 9.95 10.98 4.39
N ASN A 145 10.60 10.75 5.52
CA ASN A 145 11.38 9.54 5.73
C ASN A 145 10.51 8.28 5.74
N ASP A 146 9.35 8.32 6.38
CA ASP A 146 8.39 7.19 6.41
C ASP A 146 7.87 6.85 5.01
N TYR A 147 7.49 7.85 4.23
CA TYR A 147 7.05 7.67 2.84
C TYR A 147 8.17 7.13 1.94
N ARG A 148 9.39 7.68 2.05
CA ARG A 148 10.55 7.22 1.27
C ARG A 148 10.97 5.80 1.66
N LYS A 149 10.88 5.44 2.95
CA LYS A 149 11.08 4.05 3.41
C LYS A 149 10.06 3.12 2.76
N ALA A 150 8.77 3.44 2.85
CA ALA A 150 7.70 2.62 2.28
C ALA A 150 7.86 2.46 0.76
N ALA A 151 8.21 3.53 0.05
CA ALA A 151 8.42 3.50 -1.39
C ALA A 151 9.65 2.69 -1.79
N GLU A 152 10.75 2.78 -1.04
CA GLU A 152 11.95 2.00 -1.32
C GLU A 152 11.72 0.49 -1.08
N VAL A 153 10.97 0.13 -0.03
CA VAL A 153 10.52 -1.25 0.15
C VAL A 153 9.69 -1.70 -1.05
N HIS A 154 8.73 -0.89 -1.50
CA HIS A 154 7.89 -1.21 -2.66
C HIS A 154 8.73 -1.42 -3.92
N ARG A 155 9.68 -0.54 -4.22
CA ARG A 155 10.64 -0.65 -5.34
C ARG A 155 11.43 -1.95 -5.31
N GLN A 156 12.07 -2.28 -4.18
CA GLN A 156 12.89 -3.50 -4.11
C GLN A 156 12.05 -4.78 -4.23
N VAL A 157 10.86 -4.79 -3.62
CA VAL A 157 9.94 -5.94 -3.72
C VAL A 157 9.43 -6.09 -5.14
N ARG A 158 8.92 -5.02 -5.78
CA ARG A 158 8.34 -5.11 -7.12
C ARG A 158 9.36 -5.47 -8.18
N GLN A 159 10.61 -4.98 -8.06
CA GLN A 159 11.71 -5.37 -8.95
C GLN A 159 11.94 -6.88 -8.90
N TYR A 160 11.96 -7.48 -7.71
CA TYR A 160 12.06 -8.93 -7.57
C TYR A 160 10.83 -9.64 -8.16
N VAL A 161 9.63 -9.14 -7.88
CA VAL A 161 8.35 -9.72 -8.35
C VAL A 161 8.30 -9.77 -9.88
N GLN A 162 8.73 -8.71 -10.57
CA GLN A 162 8.82 -8.68 -12.04
C GLN A 162 9.72 -9.79 -12.60
N THR A 163 10.68 -10.31 -11.84
CA THR A 163 11.55 -11.43 -12.28
C THR A 163 10.91 -12.81 -12.14
N ILE A 164 9.97 -12.97 -11.20
CA ILE A 164 9.36 -14.26 -10.85
C ILE A 164 7.91 -14.41 -11.31
N ALA A 165 7.19 -13.32 -11.58
CA ALA A 165 5.80 -13.31 -12.02
C ALA A 165 5.65 -13.84 -13.46
N LYS A 166 6.02 -15.10 -13.69
CA LYS A 166 6.10 -15.79 -15.00
C LYS A 166 5.07 -16.91 -15.13
N PRO A 167 4.68 -17.30 -16.36
CA PRO A 167 3.72 -18.38 -16.54
C PRO A 167 4.20 -19.65 -15.83
N GLY A 168 3.28 -20.31 -15.13
CA GLY A 168 3.56 -21.46 -14.26
C GLY A 168 3.69 -21.11 -12.77
N ILE A 169 3.87 -19.83 -12.38
CA ILE A 169 3.88 -19.46 -10.96
C ILE A 169 2.48 -19.57 -10.35
N SER A 170 2.43 -20.06 -9.12
CA SER A 170 1.24 -20.06 -8.28
C SER A 170 0.93 -18.63 -7.81
N MET A 171 -0.35 -18.21 -7.88
CA MET A 171 -0.78 -16.91 -7.34
C MET A 171 -0.61 -16.87 -5.82
N SER A 172 -0.83 -17.99 -5.11
CA SER A 172 -0.55 -18.08 -3.67
C SER A 172 0.93 -17.88 -3.36
N GLN A 173 1.82 -18.52 -4.12
CA GLN A 173 3.27 -18.34 -3.98
C GLN A 173 3.68 -16.89 -4.28
N LEU A 174 3.17 -16.29 -5.36
CA LEU A 174 3.50 -14.91 -5.72
C LEU A 174 3.06 -13.91 -4.63
N ALA A 175 1.84 -14.09 -4.08
CA ALA A 175 1.36 -13.28 -2.98
C ALA A 175 2.24 -13.42 -1.73
N GLN A 176 2.69 -14.64 -1.41
CA GLN A 176 3.58 -14.89 -0.28
C GLN A 176 4.95 -14.21 -0.48
N GLU A 177 5.55 -14.32 -1.66
CA GLU A 177 6.84 -13.70 -1.98
C GLU A 177 6.82 -12.17 -1.84
N ILE A 178 5.73 -11.53 -2.28
CA ILE A 178 5.51 -10.08 -2.13
C ILE A 178 5.47 -9.72 -0.66
N GLU A 179 4.61 -10.37 0.10
CA GLU A 179 4.33 -9.99 1.48
C GLU A 179 5.48 -10.31 2.43
N ASP A 180 6.17 -11.43 2.22
CA ASP A 180 7.37 -11.76 3.00
C ASP A 180 8.51 -10.80 2.68
N GLY A 181 8.62 -10.33 1.43
CA GLY A 181 9.51 -9.24 1.05
C GLY A 181 9.19 -7.95 1.81
N VAL A 182 7.93 -7.49 1.79
CA VAL A 182 7.51 -6.28 2.50
C VAL A 182 7.76 -6.39 4.01
N ARG A 183 7.35 -7.48 4.65
CA ARG A 183 7.55 -7.71 6.09
C ARG A 183 9.04 -7.74 6.47
N ALA A 184 9.87 -8.39 5.66
CA ALA A 184 11.30 -8.46 5.91
C ALA A 184 11.99 -7.10 5.74
N LEU A 185 11.70 -6.37 4.67
CA LEU A 185 12.35 -5.10 4.37
C LEU A 185 11.89 -3.95 5.28
N THR A 186 10.62 -3.95 5.70
CA THR A 186 10.13 -3.02 6.73
C THR A 186 10.72 -3.33 8.11
N ASN A 187 11.14 -4.58 8.34
CA ASN A 187 11.50 -5.16 9.64
C ASN A 187 10.30 -5.28 10.60
N HIS A 188 9.11 -5.53 10.06
CA HIS A 188 7.88 -5.72 10.81
C HIS A 188 7.17 -6.97 10.31
N GLN A 189 7.22 -8.02 11.12
CA GLN A 189 6.66 -9.32 10.75
C GLN A 189 5.13 -9.35 10.91
N GLY A 190 4.53 -8.42 11.64
CA GLY A 190 3.09 -8.36 11.86
C GLY A 190 2.54 -9.60 12.60
N LEU A 191 3.37 -10.26 13.40
CA LEU A 191 2.99 -11.43 14.22
C LEU A 191 2.64 -11.03 15.65
N GLU A 192 3.39 -10.08 16.20
CA GLU A 192 3.10 -9.50 17.50
C GLU A 192 1.92 -8.54 17.39
N THR A 193 1.09 -8.48 18.45
CA THR A 193 -0.09 -7.61 18.46
C THR A 193 0.32 -6.15 18.26
N GLY A 194 -0.25 -5.51 17.24
CA GLY A 194 0.03 -4.11 16.91
C GLY A 194 1.31 -3.87 16.10
N ASP A 195 2.12 -4.90 15.82
CA ASP A 195 3.33 -4.74 15.01
C ASP A 195 3.00 -4.31 13.57
N ALA A 196 1.94 -4.87 12.99
CA ALA A 196 1.45 -4.50 11.67
C ALA A 196 0.93 -3.06 11.59
N LEU A 197 0.67 -2.37 12.72
CA LEU A 197 0.34 -0.95 12.72
C LEU A 197 1.59 -0.06 12.66
N LYS A 198 2.77 -0.58 13.02
CA LYS A 198 4.03 0.19 12.97
C LYS A 198 4.53 0.33 11.54
N ALA A 199 4.63 -0.78 10.81
CA ALA A 199 4.88 -0.82 9.38
C ALA A 199 4.52 -2.19 8.81
N GLY A 200 4.39 -2.29 7.49
CA GLY A 200 4.10 -3.55 6.82
C GLY A 200 3.26 -3.35 5.56
N MET A 201 2.33 -4.27 5.32
CA MET A 201 1.39 -4.21 4.20
C MET A 201 0.39 -3.07 4.40
N GLY A 202 0.31 -2.13 3.46
CA GLY A 202 -0.68 -1.04 3.49
C GLY A 202 -2.10 -1.53 3.18
N PHE A 203 -2.21 -2.57 2.36
CA PHE A 203 -3.43 -3.30 2.01
C PHE A 203 -3.03 -4.65 1.37
N PRO A 204 -3.98 -5.59 1.12
CA PRO A 204 -3.64 -6.92 0.62
C PRO A 204 -3.04 -6.93 -0.79
N THR A 205 -2.17 -7.88 -1.09
CA THR A 205 -1.64 -8.05 -2.45
C THR A 205 -2.74 -8.44 -3.45
N GLY A 206 -3.11 -7.52 -4.32
CA GLY A 206 -3.96 -7.72 -5.49
C GLY A 206 -3.19 -8.37 -6.65
N LEU A 207 -3.70 -9.51 -7.14
CA LEU A 207 -3.12 -10.29 -8.24
C LEU A 207 -4.18 -10.57 -9.31
N CYS A 208 -4.70 -9.51 -9.94
CA CYS A 208 -5.91 -9.62 -10.76
C CYS A 208 -5.60 -10.05 -12.19
N LEU A 209 -6.24 -11.12 -12.67
CA LEU A 209 -6.04 -11.65 -14.03
C LEU A 209 -7.12 -11.16 -15.00
N ASN A 210 -6.71 -10.81 -16.22
CA ASN A 210 -7.59 -10.59 -17.37
C ASN A 210 -8.69 -9.54 -17.12
N ASN A 211 -9.97 -9.94 -17.16
CA ASN A 211 -11.13 -9.06 -16.96
C ASN A 211 -11.32 -8.65 -15.50
N VAL A 212 -10.64 -9.30 -14.55
CA VAL A 212 -10.60 -8.85 -13.15
C VAL A 212 -9.69 -7.65 -13.08
N ALA A 213 -10.23 -6.48 -12.80
CA ALA A 213 -9.48 -5.21 -12.79
C ALA A 213 -8.74 -5.01 -11.46
N ALA A 214 -9.46 -5.16 -10.34
CA ALA A 214 -8.95 -4.87 -9.01
C ALA A 214 -9.55 -5.83 -7.96
N HIS A 215 -8.97 -5.83 -6.76
CA HIS A 215 -9.49 -6.52 -5.58
C HIS A 215 -9.62 -8.04 -5.74
N TRP A 216 -8.62 -8.72 -6.27
CA TRP A 216 -8.55 -10.18 -6.19
C TRP A 216 -7.23 -10.61 -5.58
N THR A 217 -7.28 -11.56 -4.64
CA THR A 217 -6.11 -12.14 -3.99
C THR A 217 -6.40 -13.63 -3.73
N PRO A 218 -5.39 -14.52 -3.77
CA PRO A 218 -5.59 -15.91 -3.36
C PRO A 218 -6.06 -16.00 -1.90
N ASN A 219 -7.07 -16.84 -1.65
CA ASN A 219 -7.61 -17.07 -0.31
C ASN A 219 -7.24 -18.46 0.22
N PRO A 220 -7.08 -18.63 1.54
CA PRO A 220 -6.83 -19.94 2.14
C PRO A 220 -7.92 -20.95 1.79
N GLY A 221 -7.52 -22.18 1.46
CA GLY A 221 -8.42 -23.27 1.08
C GLY A 221 -9.12 -23.12 -0.27
N ALA A 222 -8.89 -22.02 -1.01
CA ALA A 222 -9.39 -21.87 -2.37
C ALA A 222 -8.56 -22.73 -3.35
N LYS A 223 -9.13 -23.01 -4.52
CA LYS A 223 -8.40 -23.67 -5.60
C LYS A 223 -7.22 -22.80 -6.02
N GLU A 224 -6.06 -23.44 -6.16
CA GLU A 224 -4.85 -22.76 -6.63
C GLU A 224 -5.03 -22.22 -8.05
N VAL A 225 -4.54 -21.01 -8.28
CA VAL A 225 -4.54 -20.34 -9.59
C VAL A 225 -3.11 -20.24 -10.07
N ILE A 226 -2.86 -20.70 -11.28
CA ILE A 226 -1.54 -20.69 -11.90
C ILE A 226 -1.54 -19.66 -13.02
N LEU A 227 -0.55 -18.76 -13.05
CA LEU A 227 -0.39 -17.78 -14.12
C LEU A 227 -0.18 -18.48 -15.46
N GLN A 228 -0.94 -18.11 -16.49
CA GLN A 228 -0.79 -18.64 -17.84
C GLN A 228 -0.05 -17.65 -18.75
N TYR A 229 0.38 -18.11 -19.93
CA TYR A 229 1.08 -17.27 -20.92
C TYR A 229 0.20 -16.13 -21.46
N ASP A 230 -1.08 -16.44 -21.73
CA ASP A 230 -2.04 -15.48 -22.27
C ASP A 230 -2.75 -14.64 -21.21
N ASP A 231 -2.37 -14.79 -19.94
CA ASP A 231 -2.90 -13.97 -18.87
C ASP A 231 -2.26 -12.58 -18.84
N LEU A 232 -3.09 -11.59 -18.50
CA LEU A 232 -2.66 -10.24 -18.16
C LEU A 232 -2.86 -10.03 -16.65
N LEU A 233 -1.76 -9.92 -15.91
CA LEU A 233 -1.71 -9.85 -14.45
C LEU A 233 -1.49 -8.42 -13.98
N LYS A 234 -2.40 -7.88 -13.16
CA LYS A 234 -2.14 -6.68 -12.36
C LYS A 234 -1.59 -7.10 -11.02
N VAL A 235 -0.45 -6.53 -10.66
CA VAL A 235 0.15 -6.64 -9.32
C VAL A 235 -0.02 -5.30 -8.63
N ASP A 236 -0.86 -5.28 -7.59
CA ASP A 236 -1.21 -4.10 -6.81
C ASP A 236 -0.98 -4.41 -5.32
N PHE A 237 -0.03 -3.72 -4.68
CA PHE A 237 0.24 -3.92 -3.26
C PHE A 237 0.73 -2.64 -2.61
N GLY A 238 0.32 -2.46 -1.35
CA GLY A 238 0.68 -1.29 -0.57
C GLY A 238 1.77 -1.60 0.44
N VAL A 239 2.61 -0.61 0.73
CA VAL A 239 3.53 -0.62 1.87
C VAL A 239 3.23 0.59 2.74
N HIS A 240 3.22 0.43 4.06
CA HIS A 240 3.14 1.58 4.96
C HIS A 240 4.21 1.57 6.03
N VAL A 241 4.57 2.76 6.48
CA VAL A 241 5.37 3.01 7.69
C VAL A 241 4.64 4.08 8.50
N SER A 242 4.34 3.81 9.77
CA SER A 242 3.57 4.69 10.66
C SER A 242 2.21 5.13 10.08
N GLY A 243 1.63 4.31 9.20
CA GLY A 243 0.38 4.59 8.49
C GLY A 243 0.51 5.48 7.25
N ARG A 244 1.73 5.82 6.82
CA ARG A 244 2.03 6.49 5.54
C ARG A 244 2.04 5.45 4.43
N ILE A 245 0.94 5.35 3.68
CA ILE A 245 0.74 4.28 2.71
C ILE A 245 1.27 4.71 1.34
N VAL A 246 2.18 3.91 0.78
CA VAL A 246 2.53 3.95 -0.64
C VAL A 246 1.68 2.91 -1.35
N ASP A 247 0.75 3.40 -2.16
CA ASP A 247 -0.06 2.66 -3.13
C ASP A 247 0.60 2.75 -4.52
N SER A 248 0.94 1.60 -5.10
CA SER A 248 1.53 1.53 -6.43
C SER A 248 1.37 0.14 -7.03
N ALA A 249 1.10 0.12 -8.33
CA ALA A 249 0.72 -1.07 -9.06
C ALA A 249 1.28 -1.05 -10.49
N PHE A 250 1.45 -2.23 -11.05
CA PHE A 250 1.91 -2.43 -12.42
C PHE A 250 1.26 -3.65 -13.04
N THR A 251 1.27 -3.69 -14.38
CA THR A 251 0.76 -4.81 -15.16
C THR A 251 1.90 -5.63 -15.76
N VAL A 252 1.79 -6.96 -15.66
CA VAL A 252 2.67 -7.94 -16.29
C VAL A 252 1.90 -8.72 -17.34
N ALA A 253 2.49 -8.89 -18.51
CA ALA A 253 1.97 -9.69 -19.60
C ALA A 253 3.14 -10.35 -20.36
N PHE A 254 2.94 -11.59 -20.82
CA PHE A 254 3.94 -12.34 -21.60
C PHE A 254 3.60 -12.42 -23.08
N ASN A 255 2.31 -12.35 -23.40
CA ASN A 255 1.86 -12.24 -24.77
C ASN A 255 1.99 -10.77 -25.25
N PRO A 256 2.82 -10.49 -26.26
CA PRO A 256 3.04 -9.13 -26.76
C PRO A 256 1.80 -8.49 -27.40
N ALA A 257 0.73 -9.27 -27.63
CA ALA A 257 -0.56 -8.74 -28.06
C ALA A 257 -1.12 -7.67 -27.08
N TYR A 258 -0.67 -7.68 -25.82
CA TYR A 258 -1.09 -6.73 -24.79
C TYR A 258 -0.20 -5.49 -24.69
N ASP A 259 0.93 -5.41 -25.38
CA ASP A 259 1.92 -4.32 -25.21
C ASP A 259 1.32 -2.93 -25.44
N LYS A 260 0.47 -2.80 -26.46
CA LYS A 260 -0.24 -1.54 -26.75
C LYS A 260 -1.25 -1.17 -25.66
N LEU A 261 -1.90 -2.16 -25.02
CA LEU A 261 -2.80 -1.92 -23.88
C LEU A 261 -2.00 -1.40 -22.68
N LEU A 262 -0.87 -2.04 -22.37
CA LEU A 262 0.01 -1.60 -21.28
C LEU A 262 0.57 -0.20 -21.56
N ALA A 263 0.97 0.09 -22.80
CA ALA A 263 1.44 1.41 -23.21
C ALA A 263 0.37 2.49 -23.03
N ALA A 264 -0.88 2.22 -23.45
CA ALA A 264 -2.00 3.14 -23.28
C ALA A 264 -2.23 3.50 -21.81
N VAL A 265 -2.31 2.49 -20.93
CA VAL A 265 -2.58 2.69 -19.51
C VAL A 265 -1.40 3.36 -18.79
N LYS A 266 -0.17 3.00 -19.14
CA LYS A 266 1.03 3.67 -18.60
C LYS A 266 1.08 5.13 -19.03
N ALA A 267 0.81 5.42 -20.30
CA ALA A 267 0.76 6.79 -20.81
C ALA A 267 -0.32 7.61 -20.11
N ALA A 268 -1.54 7.08 -19.97
CA ALA A 268 -2.64 7.75 -19.28
C ALA A 268 -2.32 8.02 -17.79
N THR A 269 -1.68 7.06 -17.10
CA THR A 269 -1.24 7.24 -15.70
C THR A 269 -0.19 8.36 -15.59
N ASN A 270 0.81 8.36 -16.49
CA ASN A 270 1.83 9.40 -16.52
C ASN A 270 1.26 10.78 -16.89
N THR A 271 0.24 10.85 -17.73
CA THR A 271 -0.52 12.08 -17.97
C THR A 271 -1.21 12.55 -16.68
N GLY A 272 -1.89 11.66 -15.96
CA GLY A 272 -2.47 12.00 -14.65
C GLY A 272 -1.43 12.55 -13.67
N LEU A 273 -0.25 11.93 -13.60
CA LEU A 273 0.86 12.40 -12.77
C LEU A 273 1.40 13.75 -13.22
N LYS A 274 1.48 14.00 -14.52
CA LYS A 274 1.93 15.28 -15.09
C LYS A 274 0.97 16.40 -14.70
N GLU A 275 -0.33 16.18 -14.86
CA GLU A 275 -1.39 17.17 -14.60
C GLU A 275 -1.68 17.36 -13.09
N ALA A 276 -1.31 16.38 -12.24
CA ALA A 276 -1.41 16.50 -10.79
C ALA A 276 -0.52 17.62 -10.25
N GLY A 277 -1.03 18.39 -9.29
CA GLY A 277 -0.34 19.52 -8.69
C GLY A 277 -1.25 20.29 -7.74
N ILE A 278 -0.67 21.19 -6.94
CA ILE A 278 -1.45 22.07 -6.07
C ILE A 278 -2.37 22.92 -6.94
N ASP A 279 -3.62 23.07 -6.50
CA ASP A 279 -4.71 23.76 -7.20
C ASP A 279 -5.17 23.11 -8.52
N SER A 280 -4.56 21.99 -8.94
CA SER A 280 -5.01 21.26 -10.12
C SER A 280 -6.45 20.81 -9.94
N ARG A 281 -7.27 21.10 -10.96
CA ARG A 281 -8.69 20.72 -10.97
C ARG A 281 -8.83 19.26 -11.37
N MET A 282 -9.59 18.52 -10.59
CA MET A 282 -9.71 17.09 -10.77
C MET A 282 -10.42 16.73 -12.08
N ASP A 283 -11.38 17.54 -12.53
CA ASP A 283 -12.06 17.34 -13.80
C ASP A 283 -11.13 17.48 -15.02
N HIS A 284 -10.18 18.42 -14.99
CA HIS A 284 -9.17 18.59 -16.03
C HIS A 284 -8.20 17.40 -16.06
N ILE A 285 -7.72 16.94 -14.91
CA ILE A 285 -6.87 15.75 -14.81
C ILE A 285 -7.60 14.54 -15.43
N SER A 286 -8.86 14.33 -15.06
CA SER A 286 -9.68 13.24 -15.59
C SER A 286 -9.91 13.31 -17.09
N GLU A 287 -10.13 14.50 -17.65
CA GLU A 287 -10.27 14.71 -19.09
C GLU A 287 -8.98 14.36 -19.84
N ALA A 288 -7.83 14.83 -19.36
CA ALA A 288 -6.53 14.53 -19.95
C ALA A 288 -6.17 13.04 -19.89
N ILE A 289 -6.46 12.38 -18.76
CA ILE A 289 -6.31 10.92 -18.62
C ILE A 289 -7.16 10.20 -19.67
N GLN A 290 -8.42 10.58 -19.81
CA GLN A 290 -9.34 9.96 -20.77
C GLN A 290 -8.87 10.15 -22.20
N GLU A 291 -8.52 11.38 -22.58
CA GLU A 291 -8.06 11.73 -23.92
C GLU A 291 -6.86 10.86 -24.32
N VAL A 292 -5.85 10.77 -23.44
CA VAL A 292 -4.66 9.95 -23.71
C VAL A 292 -5.02 8.48 -23.76
N MET A 293 -5.79 7.95 -22.81
CA MET A 293 -6.16 6.53 -22.78
C MET A 293 -6.92 6.10 -24.05
N GLU A 294 -7.93 6.88 -24.43
CA GLU A 294 -8.86 6.55 -25.52
C GLU A 294 -8.32 6.94 -26.90
N SER A 295 -7.12 7.52 -26.97
CA SER A 295 -6.36 7.70 -28.22
C SER A 295 -5.70 6.42 -28.74
N TYR A 296 -5.63 5.37 -27.91
CA TYR A 296 -5.02 4.10 -28.25
C TYR A 296 -6.04 3.05 -28.72
N GLU A 297 -5.56 2.16 -29.60
CA GLU A 297 -6.26 0.96 -30.01
C GLU A 297 -5.32 -0.25 -29.95
N VAL A 298 -5.88 -1.44 -29.74
CA VAL A 298 -5.16 -2.70 -29.67
C VAL A 298 -5.71 -3.69 -30.68
N GLU A 299 -4.86 -4.55 -31.22
CA GLU A 299 -5.30 -5.65 -32.08
C GLU A 299 -5.30 -6.95 -31.28
N LEU A 300 -6.48 -7.48 -30.99
CA LEU A 300 -6.64 -8.77 -30.31
C LEU A 300 -7.50 -9.69 -31.18
N ASN A 301 -7.03 -10.91 -31.44
CA ASN A 301 -7.73 -11.89 -32.27
C ASN A 301 -8.16 -11.33 -33.64
N ARG A 302 -7.25 -10.57 -34.29
CA ARG A 302 -7.47 -9.89 -35.60
C ARG A 302 -8.60 -8.86 -35.59
N LYS A 303 -8.92 -8.29 -34.43
CA LYS A 303 -9.90 -7.21 -34.27
C LYS A 303 -9.21 -6.02 -33.64
N ILE A 304 -9.40 -4.85 -34.24
CA ILE A 304 -9.01 -3.57 -33.66
C ILE A 304 -10.05 -3.21 -32.61
N ILE A 305 -9.59 -2.98 -31.38
CA ILE A 305 -10.42 -2.66 -30.22
C ILE A 305 -9.89 -1.34 -29.63
N PRO A 306 -10.72 -0.28 -29.53
CA PRO A 306 -10.31 0.93 -28.84
C PRO A 306 -10.14 0.65 -27.34
N VAL A 307 -9.09 1.19 -26.74
CA VAL A 307 -8.89 1.15 -25.29
C VAL A 307 -9.89 2.12 -24.65
N LYS A 308 -10.54 1.70 -23.57
CA LYS A 308 -11.52 2.52 -22.86
C LYS A 308 -11.09 2.72 -21.41
N ALA A 309 -11.17 3.96 -20.92
CA ALA A 309 -10.97 4.24 -19.52
C ALA A 309 -12.14 3.68 -18.68
N ILE A 310 -11.84 2.92 -17.63
CA ILE A 310 -12.89 2.41 -16.72
C ILE A 310 -13.52 3.58 -15.97
N ARG A 311 -14.85 3.63 -15.96
CA ARG A 311 -15.59 4.84 -15.54
C ARG A 311 -16.20 4.82 -14.13
N ASN A 312 -16.12 3.70 -13.41
CA ASN A 312 -16.77 3.54 -12.11
C ASN A 312 -15.83 3.11 -10.97
N ILE A 313 -14.53 3.25 -11.20
CA ILE A 313 -13.47 3.34 -10.19
C ILE A 313 -12.59 4.55 -10.50
N THR A 314 -11.84 5.01 -9.52
CA THR A 314 -11.05 6.25 -9.57
C THR A 314 -9.78 6.09 -8.75
N GLY A 315 -8.76 6.91 -9.03
CA GLY A 315 -7.71 7.18 -8.06
C GLY A 315 -8.26 7.95 -6.87
N HIS A 316 -7.44 8.23 -5.87
CA HIS A 316 -7.94 8.75 -4.60
C HIS A 316 -6.84 9.45 -3.80
N ASN A 317 -7.22 10.37 -2.90
CA ASN A 317 -6.28 10.77 -1.86
C ASN A 317 -6.09 9.63 -0.84
N ILE A 318 -4.92 9.62 -0.22
CA ILE A 318 -4.51 8.69 0.82
C ILE A 318 -4.37 9.48 2.12
N LEU A 319 -5.01 8.99 3.17
CA LEU A 319 -4.88 9.53 4.52
C LEU A 319 -4.06 8.57 5.39
N ARG A 320 -3.62 9.04 6.55
CA ARG A 320 -2.85 8.20 7.47
C ARG A 320 -3.69 7.00 7.92
N TYR A 321 -3.19 5.78 7.70
CA TYR A 321 -3.89 4.50 7.95
C TYR A 321 -5.19 4.28 7.15
N GLN A 322 -5.51 5.16 6.20
CA GLN A 322 -6.75 5.08 5.44
C GLN A 322 -6.43 5.23 3.96
N ILE A 323 -6.55 4.12 3.24
CA ILE A 323 -6.19 4.04 1.82
C ILE A 323 -7.06 4.92 0.93
N HIS A 324 -8.36 5.02 1.24
CA HIS A 324 -9.32 5.86 0.50
C HIS A 324 -9.76 7.05 1.35
N GLY A 325 -9.29 8.24 1.01
CA GLY A 325 -9.80 9.49 1.55
C GLY A 325 -11.07 9.98 0.83
N ASP A 326 -11.35 11.27 0.99
CA ASP A 326 -12.56 11.96 0.51
C ASP A 326 -12.45 12.57 -0.90
N LYS A 327 -11.24 12.67 -1.47
CA LYS A 327 -10.98 13.18 -2.82
C LYS A 327 -10.76 12.01 -3.77
N GLN A 328 -11.38 12.08 -4.94
CA GLN A 328 -11.33 11.02 -5.96
C GLN A 328 -10.75 11.59 -7.26
N VAL A 329 -9.95 10.80 -8.00
CA VAL A 329 -9.35 11.17 -9.29
C VAL A 329 -9.96 10.31 -10.39
N PRO A 330 -11.05 10.75 -11.05
CA PRO A 330 -11.65 9.96 -12.14
C PRO A 330 -10.72 9.82 -13.35
N PHE A 331 -10.94 8.76 -14.14
CA PHE A 331 -10.20 8.51 -15.39
C PHE A 331 -10.97 8.96 -16.64
N VAL A 332 -12.20 9.46 -16.43
CA VAL A 332 -13.12 9.91 -17.46
C VAL A 332 -13.57 11.33 -17.13
N LYS A 333 -13.81 12.14 -18.15
CA LYS A 333 -14.27 13.51 -18.00
C LYS A 333 -15.49 13.57 -17.08
N THR A 334 -15.41 14.43 -16.07
CA THR A 334 -16.43 14.58 -15.02
C THR A 334 -16.70 16.07 -14.75
N ARG A 335 -17.68 16.37 -13.90
CA ARG A 335 -18.05 17.74 -13.48
C ARG A 335 -17.78 18.02 -11.99
N THR A 336 -16.80 17.33 -11.41
CA THR A 336 -16.39 17.57 -10.03
C THR A 336 -15.75 18.95 -9.89
N THR A 337 -15.96 19.59 -8.75
CA THR A 337 -15.28 20.85 -8.38
C THR A 337 -14.10 20.61 -7.43
N GLN A 338 -13.79 19.34 -7.13
CA GLN A 338 -12.65 19.01 -6.28
C GLN A 338 -11.33 19.47 -6.90
N ARG A 339 -10.42 19.92 -6.05
CA ARG A 339 -9.06 20.29 -6.40
C ARG A 339 -8.08 19.54 -5.52
N MET A 340 -6.89 19.36 -6.05
CA MET A 340 -5.73 18.96 -5.28
C MET A 340 -5.24 20.14 -4.43
N GLU A 341 -4.89 19.90 -3.18
CA GLU A 341 -4.46 20.91 -2.23
C GLU A 341 -3.04 20.61 -1.76
N GLU A 342 -2.33 21.67 -1.34
CA GLU A 342 -1.02 21.51 -0.70
C GLU A 342 -1.11 20.57 0.50
N GLY A 343 -0.18 19.62 0.58
CA GLY A 343 -0.14 18.61 1.62
C GLY A 343 -0.88 17.32 1.29
N ASP A 344 -1.72 17.30 0.24
CA ASP A 344 -2.40 16.06 -0.16
C ASP A 344 -1.40 14.99 -0.61
N VAL A 345 -1.77 13.73 -0.35
CA VAL A 345 -1.12 12.55 -0.91
C VAL A 345 -2.15 11.83 -1.77
N PHE A 346 -1.80 11.52 -3.01
CA PHE A 346 -2.70 10.85 -3.95
C PHE A 346 -2.12 9.55 -4.46
N ALA A 347 -2.99 8.55 -4.61
CA ALA A 347 -2.80 7.44 -5.53
C ALA A 347 -3.32 7.87 -6.92
N ILE A 348 -2.39 8.08 -7.86
CA ILE A 348 -2.72 8.31 -9.27
C ILE A 348 -2.61 6.96 -9.98
N GLU A 349 -3.75 6.30 -10.10
CA GLU A 349 -3.94 5.06 -10.86
C GLU A 349 -4.76 5.33 -12.12
N THR A 350 -4.64 4.47 -13.13
CA THR A 350 -5.62 4.39 -14.22
C THR A 350 -5.85 2.95 -14.63
N PHE A 351 -7.04 2.66 -15.15
CA PHE A 351 -7.37 1.34 -15.68
C PHE A 351 -7.96 1.45 -17.09
N GLY A 352 -7.30 0.80 -18.05
CA GLY A 352 -7.76 0.69 -19.43
C GLY A 352 -8.32 -0.70 -19.71
N SER A 353 -9.46 -0.77 -20.40
CA SER A 353 -10.17 -2.01 -20.71
C SER A 353 -10.46 -2.16 -22.19
N THR A 354 -10.43 -3.41 -22.68
CA THR A 354 -10.94 -3.79 -24.00
C THR A 354 -12.44 -4.15 -23.98
N GLY A 355 -13.07 -4.12 -22.81
CA GLY A 355 -14.45 -4.52 -22.57
C GLY A 355 -15.47 -3.39 -22.58
N LYS A 356 -16.37 -3.40 -21.57
CA LYS A 356 -17.40 -2.36 -21.38
C LYS A 356 -16.91 -1.19 -20.54
N ALA A 357 -15.72 -1.30 -19.95
CA ALA A 357 -15.11 -0.30 -19.09
C ALA A 357 -16.02 0.12 -17.92
N TYR A 358 -16.76 -0.86 -17.39
CA TYR A 358 -17.64 -0.68 -16.23
C TYR A 358 -17.61 -1.93 -15.37
N LEU A 359 -17.02 -1.80 -14.19
CA LEU A 359 -16.76 -2.91 -13.30
C LEU A 359 -17.99 -3.30 -12.48
N ARG A 360 -18.09 -4.58 -12.16
CA ARG A 360 -19.09 -5.14 -11.26
C ARG A 360 -18.41 -5.96 -10.18
N ASP A 361 -19.07 -6.09 -9.04
CA ASP A 361 -18.62 -7.04 -8.02
C ASP A 361 -18.79 -8.47 -8.54
N ASP A 362 -17.74 -9.26 -8.42
CA ASP A 362 -17.76 -10.70 -8.67
C ASP A 362 -17.80 -11.49 -7.36
N VAL A 363 -17.96 -12.80 -7.48
CA VAL A 363 -17.92 -13.74 -6.37
C VAL A 363 -16.50 -13.80 -5.79
N GLY A 364 -16.40 -13.63 -4.49
CA GLY A 364 -15.14 -13.75 -3.76
C GLY A 364 -14.99 -12.66 -2.71
N VAL A 365 -13.86 -12.69 -2.03
CA VAL A 365 -13.45 -11.64 -1.11
C VAL A 365 -11.97 -11.36 -1.28
N TYR A 366 -11.65 -10.09 -1.42
CA TYR A 366 -10.30 -9.57 -1.47
C TYR A 366 -9.75 -9.35 -0.06
N GLY A 367 -10.54 -8.65 0.73
CA GLY A 367 -10.15 -8.18 2.04
C GLY A 367 -11.31 -7.48 2.73
N TYR A 368 -11.00 -6.97 3.91
CA TYR A 368 -11.93 -6.40 4.85
C TYR A 368 -11.34 -5.09 5.40
N GLY A 369 -12.17 -4.06 5.56
CA GLY A 369 -11.78 -2.78 6.14
C GLY A 369 -12.65 -2.45 7.34
N ARG A 370 -12.05 -1.89 8.40
CA ARG A 370 -12.77 -1.46 9.60
C ARG A 370 -13.45 -0.12 9.34
N ASN A 371 -14.77 -0.06 9.52
CA ASN A 371 -15.53 1.20 9.44
C ASN A 371 -15.64 1.86 10.82
N GLU A 372 -14.71 2.75 11.17
CA GLU A 372 -14.65 3.36 12.51
C GLU A 372 -15.92 4.12 12.92
N HIS A 373 -16.73 4.56 11.96
CA HIS A 373 -17.99 5.28 12.24
C HIS A 373 -19.15 4.36 12.65
N ALA A 374 -19.03 3.05 12.43
CA ALA A 374 -20.07 2.09 12.80
C ALA A 374 -20.02 1.71 14.28
N SER A 375 -21.16 1.79 14.95
CA SER A 375 -21.32 1.40 16.36
C SER A 375 -21.25 -0.12 16.54
N ALA A 376 -20.49 -0.57 17.54
CA ALA A 376 -20.42 -1.98 17.94
C ALA A 376 -21.45 -2.37 19.02
N ALA A 377 -22.32 -1.45 19.47
CA ALA A 377 -23.22 -1.67 20.60
C ALA A 377 -24.23 -2.82 20.38
N GLY A 378 -24.66 -3.05 19.13
CA GLY A 378 -25.59 -4.12 18.75
C GLY A 378 -24.92 -5.48 18.51
N LEU A 379 -23.61 -5.62 18.73
CA LEU A 379 -22.91 -6.86 18.44
C LEU A 379 -23.10 -7.88 19.56
N HIS A 380 -23.89 -8.94 19.34
CA HIS A 380 -24.19 -9.93 20.38
C HIS A 380 -23.28 -11.17 20.36
N HIS A 381 -22.76 -11.57 19.19
CA HIS A 381 -21.95 -12.78 19.07
C HIS A 381 -20.56 -12.60 19.69
N ALA A 382 -20.21 -13.44 20.68
CA ALA A 382 -18.90 -13.43 21.34
C ALA A 382 -17.74 -13.59 20.35
N SER A 383 -17.89 -14.44 19.33
CA SER A 383 -16.91 -14.62 18.25
C SER A 383 -16.68 -13.35 17.43
N ALA A 384 -17.74 -12.56 17.19
CA ALA A 384 -17.63 -11.30 16.48
C ALA A 384 -16.97 -10.22 17.34
N LYS A 385 -17.28 -10.13 18.64
CA LYS A 385 -16.62 -9.21 19.58
C LYS A 385 -15.13 -9.50 19.69
N SER A 386 -14.76 -10.77 19.84
CA SER A 386 -13.36 -11.18 19.91
C SER A 386 -12.62 -10.86 18.62
N LEU A 387 -13.23 -11.14 17.46
CA LEU A 387 -12.63 -10.84 16.17
C LEU A 387 -12.46 -9.34 15.95
N LEU A 388 -13.44 -8.53 16.35
CA LEU A 388 -13.35 -7.06 16.28
C LEU A 388 -12.16 -6.53 17.09
N LYS A 389 -11.99 -7.00 18.33
CA LYS A 389 -10.82 -6.64 19.16
C LYS A 389 -9.51 -7.03 18.50
N THR A 390 -9.46 -8.20 17.85
CA THR A 390 -8.27 -8.61 17.08
C THR A 390 -8.02 -7.70 15.88
N ILE A 391 -9.07 -7.31 15.15
CA ILE A 391 -8.98 -6.40 14.00
C ILE A 391 -8.46 -5.03 14.45
N ASP A 392 -9.07 -4.43 15.47
CA ASP A 392 -8.69 -3.10 15.97
C ASP A 392 -7.23 -3.08 16.45
N LYS A 393 -6.77 -4.15 17.12
CA LYS A 393 -5.40 -4.24 17.65
C LYS A 393 -4.32 -4.51 16.60
N ASN A 394 -4.65 -5.14 15.48
CA ASN A 394 -3.64 -5.58 14.49
C ASN A 394 -3.68 -4.81 13.18
N PHE A 395 -4.85 -4.36 12.75
CA PHE A 395 -5.04 -3.72 11.44
C PHE A 395 -5.59 -2.30 11.56
N GLY A 396 -6.34 -1.99 12.63
CA GLY A 396 -7.02 -0.70 12.73
C GLY A 396 -7.91 -0.50 11.49
N THR A 397 -7.70 0.58 10.77
CA THR A 397 -8.38 0.92 9.50
C THR A 397 -7.70 0.38 8.24
N LEU A 398 -6.50 -0.21 8.35
CA LEU A 398 -5.83 -0.82 7.20
C LEU A 398 -6.65 -2.01 6.70
N VAL A 399 -6.74 -2.17 5.38
CA VAL A 399 -7.45 -3.29 4.79
C VAL A 399 -6.63 -4.57 4.94
N PHE A 400 -7.27 -5.65 5.35
CA PHE A 400 -6.62 -6.93 5.62
C PHE A 400 -7.32 -8.09 4.91
N SER A 401 -6.57 -9.15 4.58
CA SER A 401 -7.10 -10.35 3.92
C SER A 401 -7.33 -11.50 4.89
N ARG A 402 -8.00 -12.56 4.41
CA ARG A 402 -8.12 -13.83 5.15
C ARG A 402 -6.76 -14.45 5.48
N ARG A 403 -5.79 -14.35 4.56
CA ARG A 403 -4.42 -14.83 4.78
C ARG A 403 -3.78 -14.13 5.98
N TYR A 404 -4.10 -12.86 6.22
CA TYR A 404 -3.51 -12.09 7.33
C TYR A 404 -4.08 -12.53 8.67
N LEU A 405 -5.40 -12.77 8.74
CA LEU A 405 -6.05 -13.34 9.92
C LEU A 405 -5.47 -14.71 10.30
N GLU A 406 -5.35 -15.62 9.33
CA GLU A 406 -4.81 -16.96 9.58
C GLU A 406 -3.34 -16.94 9.99
N ARG A 407 -2.54 -16.03 9.39
CA ARG A 407 -1.13 -15.88 9.74
C ARG A 407 -0.91 -15.44 11.19
N ILE A 408 -1.79 -14.62 11.75
CA ILE A 408 -1.76 -14.25 13.17
C ILE A 408 -2.49 -15.28 14.07
N GLY A 409 -2.82 -16.46 13.54
CA GLY A 409 -3.38 -17.57 14.30
C GLY A 409 -4.89 -17.52 14.54
N VAL A 410 -5.63 -16.61 13.89
CA VAL A 410 -7.10 -16.54 14.03
C VAL A 410 -7.73 -17.71 13.28
N LYS A 411 -8.54 -18.49 13.98
CA LYS A 411 -9.27 -19.65 13.46
C LYS A 411 -10.78 -19.41 13.50
N ASN A 412 -11.54 -20.15 12.69
CA ASN A 412 -13.02 -20.18 12.72
C ASN A 412 -13.69 -18.79 12.63
N TYR A 413 -13.06 -17.83 11.97
CA TYR A 413 -13.49 -16.42 11.94
C TYR A 413 -14.68 -16.14 11.01
N HIS A 414 -15.11 -17.10 10.18
CA HIS A 414 -16.14 -16.89 9.16
C HIS A 414 -17.49 -16.41 9.73
N LEU A 415 -17.93 -16.94 10.87
CA LEU A 415 -19.17 -16.48 11.52
C LEU A 415 -19.00 -15.06 12.07
N GLY A 416 -17.88 -14.81 12.74
CA GLY A 416 -17.55 -13.50 13.31
C GLY A 416 -17.49 -12.42 12.24
N ILE A 417 -16.74 -12.64 11.16
CA ILE A 417 -16.58 -11.65 10.08
C ILE A 417 -17.91 -11.42 9.35
N ARG A 418 -18.73 -12.45 9.13
CA ARG A 418 -20.08 -12.28 8.54
C ARG A 418 -20.97 -11.41 9.42
N SER A 419 -20.93 -11.62 10.74
CA SER A 419 -21.65 -10.76 11.69
C SER A 419 -21.18 -9.32 11.60
N LEU A 420 -19.87 -9.08 11.61
CA LEU A 420 -19.30 -7.72 11.52
C LEU A 420 -19.70 -7.02 10.21
N VAL A 421 -19.66 -7.75 9.08
CA VAL A 421 -20.08 -7.24 7.77
C VAL A 421 -21.57 -6.93 7.74
N SER A 422 -22.43 -7.82 8.25
CA SER A 422 -23.89 -7.59 8.28
C SER A 422 -24.31 -6.39 9.16
N ASN A 423 -23.47 -6.01 10.12
CA ASN A 423 -23.69 -4.85 10.99
C ASN A 423 -22.97 -3.59 10.48
N GLY A 424 -22.30 -3.63 9.32
CA GLY A 424 -21.57 -2.49 8.76
C GLY A 424 -20.32 -2.06 9.53
N ILE A 425 -19.89 -2.86 10.53
CA ILE A 425 -18.69 -2.60 11.36
C ILE A 425 -17.41 -2.85 10.56
N VAL A 426 -17.49 -3.80 9.63
CA VAL A 426 -16.43 -4.16 8.70
C VAL A 426 -17.02 -4.14 7.29
N GLU A 427 -16.35 -3.46 6.37
CA GLU A 427 -16.66 -3.52 4.95
C GLU A 427 -15.95 -4.72 4.31
N SER A 428 -16.62 -5.38 3.36
CA SER A 428 -16.04 -6.47 2.57
C SER A 428 -15.76 -5.98 1.15
N TYR A 429 -14.49 -6.03 0.75
CA TYR A 429 -14.08 -5.72 -0.62
C TYR A 429 -14.19 -6.97 -1.49
N ARG A 430 -14.91 -6.84 -2.61
CA ARG A 430 -15.08 -7.91 -3.60
C ARG A 430 -14.23 -7.64 -4.84
N PRO A 431 -13.84 -8.69 -5.60
CA PRO A 431 -13.22 -8.51 -6.90
C PRO A 431 -14.08 -7.66 -7.83
N LEU A 432 -13.42 -6.76 -8.55
CA LEU A 432 -14.05 -5.86 -9.50
C LEU A 432 -13.72 -6.33 -10.91
N VAL A 433 -14.74 -6.71 -11.67
CA VAL A 433 -14.58 -7.35 -12.98
C VAL A 433 -15.28 -6.57 -14.09
N ASP A 434 -14.64 -6.46 -15.24
CA ASP A 434 -15.31 -6.14 -16.51
C ASP A 434 -15.87 -7.44 -17.13
N VAL A 435 -16.49 -7.32 -18.31
CA VAL A 435 -17.13 -8.43 -19.00
C VAL A 435 -16.16 -9.58 -19.27
N PRO A 436 -16.60 -10.85 -19.15
CA PRO A 436 -15.79 -12.01 -19.48
C PRO A 436 -15.19 -11.91 -20.88
N GLY A 437 -13.92 -12.30 -21.01
CA GLY A 437 -13.16 -12.24 -22.27
C GLY A 437 -12.55 -10.88 -22.61
N SER A 438 -12.80 -9.84 -21.81
CA SER A 438 -12.04 -8.59 -21.88
C SER A 438 -10.72 -8.67 -21.12
N TYR A 439 -9.86 -7.68 -21.36
CA TYR A 439 -8.58 -7.51 -20.70
C TYR A 439 -8.51 -6.10 -20.11
N VAL A 440 -8.11 -6.02 -18.85
CA VAL A 440 -7.92 -4.77 -18.13
C VAL A 440 -6.47 -4.67 -17.69
N ALA A 441 -5.81 -3.55 -17.94
CA ALA A 441 -4.48 -3.21 -17.42
C ALA A 441 -4.54 -2.03 -16.43
N GLN A 442 -3.57 -1.94 -15.53
CA GLN A 442 -3.42 -0.93 -14.47
C GLN A 442 -1.96 -0.47 -14.36
N PHE A 443 -1.76 0.83 -14.13
CA PHE A 443 -0.54 1.41 -13.58
C PHE A 443 -0.90 2.43 -12.52
N GLU A 444 -0.05 2.58 -11.50
CA GLU A 444 -0.34 3.42 -10.35
C GLU A 444 0.92 3.93 -9.64
N HIS A 445 0.87 5.19 -9.21
CA HIS A 445 1.89 5.78 -8.34
C HIS A 445 1.25 6.59 -7.22
N THR A 446 1.86 6.53 -6.04
CA THR A 446 1.67 7.53 -5.00
C THR A 446 2.46 8.81 -5.34
N VAL A 447 1.84 9.97 -5.11
CA VAL A 447 2.42 11.30 -5.27
C VAL A 447 2.17 12.15 -4.02
N LEU A 448 3.19 12.89 -3.59
CA LEU A 448 3.13 13.84 -2.47
C LEU A 448 3.09 15.27 -3.04
N LEU A 449 2.06 16.04 -2.72
CA LEU A 449 1.96 17.45 -3.08
C LEU A 449 2.59 18.32 -2.00
N ARG A 450 3.93 18.31 -1.96
CA ARG A 450 4.70 19.07 -0.97
C ARG A 450 4.60 20.57 -1.27
N PRO A 451 4.87 21.45 -0.30
CA PRO A 451 4.80 22.91 -0.53
C PRO A 451 5.76 23.43 -1.59
N ASN A 452 6.92 22.78 -1.75
CA ASN A 452 8.00 23.22 -2.63
C ASN A 452 8.09 22.44 -3.96
N CYS A 453 7.51 21.25 -4.03
CA CYS A 453 7.55 20.40 -5.21
C CYS A 453 6.46 19.32 -5.18
N LYS A 454 6.26 18.65 -6.31
CA LYS A 454 5.56 17.39 -6.39
C LYS A 454 6.59 16.26 -6.34
N GLU A 455 6.43 15.29 -5.44
CA GLU A 455 7.30 14.10 -5.37
C GLU A 455 6.49 12.86 -5.77
N VAL A 456 6.79 12.27 -6.93
CA VAL A 456 6.26 10.95 -7.31
C VAL A 456 7.04 9.90 -6.53
N ILE A 457 6.65 9.73 -5.26
CA ILE A 457 7.43 9.02 -4.24
C ILE A 457 7.72 7.57 -4.61
N SER A 458 6.79 6.94 -5.32
CA SER A 458 6.85 5.53 -5.72
C SER A 458 7.52 5.30 -7.08
N ARG A 459 7.97 6.35 -7.78
CA ARG A 459 8.70 6.22 -9.04
C ARG A 459 9.96 5.36 -8.84
N GLY A 460 10.29 4.56 -9.84
CA GLY A 460 11.55 3.81 -9.92
C GLY A 460 11.99 3.65 -11.37
N ASP A 461 13.07 2.93 -11.60
CA ASP A 461 13.65 2.74 -12.95
C ASP A 461 12.77 1.87 -13.88
N ASP A 462 11.71 1.25 -13.34
CA ASP A 462 10.87 0.26 -14.00
C ASP A 462 9.59 0.83 -14.65
N TYR A 463 8.90 1.80 -14.02
CA TYR A 463 7.72 2.42 -14.62
C TYR A 463 7.38 3.82 -14.11
#